data_AF-A0A3N6M230-F1
#
_entry.id   AF-A0A3N6M230-F1
#
_cell.length_a   1.000
_cell.length_b   1.000
_cell.length_c   1.000
_cell.angle_alpha   90.00
_cell.angle_beta   90.00
_cell.angle_gamma   90.00
#
_symmetry.space_group_name_H-M   'P 1'
#
loop_
_entity.id
_entity.type
_entity.pdbx_description
1 polymer ?
#
loop_
_entity_poly.entity_id
_entity_poly.type
_entity_poly.pdbx_seq_one_letter_code
_entity_poly.pdbx_strand_id
1 'polypeptide(L)'
;MMVGEGIYTGCQSMGANKIPNKADSSEELYECRNCGENLPKDVDECPNCNRQEVAYYVLEMGSSEELYECRNCGGKYTMNFNNCPNCGRQEIAYYRF
;
A
#
# COMPACT_ATOMS: atom_id res chain seq x y z
N MET A 1 22.77 46.42 11.62
CA MET A 1 22.66 45.72 12.91
C MET A 1 22.46 44.25 12.58
N MET A 2 23.53 43.45 12.65
CA MET A 2 23.48 42.01 12.45
C MET A 2 23.14 41.39 13.81
N VAL A 3 22.01 40.69 13.91
CA VAL A 3 21.78 39.73 15.00
C VAL A 3 21.83 38.35 14.38
N GLY A 4 23.00 37.72 14.50
CA GLY A 4 23.08 36.26 14.46
C GLY A 4 22.89 35.78 15.88
N GLU A 5 22.07 34.75 16.07
CA GLU A 5 22.20 33.72 17.12
C GLU A 5 21.40 32.50 16.65
N GLY A 6 22.06 31.33 16.59
CA GLY A 6 21.39 30.02 16.62
C GLY A 6 20.64 29.86 17.94
N ILE A 7 19.76 28.88 18.16
CA ILE A 7 19.99 27.44 18.12
C ILE A 7 18.61 26.80 17.94
N TYR A 8 18.37 26.06 16.86
CA TYR A 8 17.19 25.19 16.79
C TYR A 8 17.48 23.94 17.63
N THR A 9 17.04 24.00 18.87
CA THR A 9 17.17 22.94 19.87
C THR A 9 16.43 21.69 19.40
N GLY A 10 17.17 20.58 19.35
CA GLY A 10 16.64 19.27 19.70
C GLY A 10 15.85 18.54 18.62
N CYS A 11 16.58 17.72 17.86
CA CYS A 11 16.03 16.48 17.32
C CYS A 11 15.37 15.69 18.45
N GLN A 12 14.03 15.68 18.52
CA GLN A 12 13.31 14.59 19.17
C GLN A 12 13.08 13.54 18.10
N SER A 13 14.04 12.62 18.03
CA SER A 13 14.00 11.38 17.28
C SER A 13 12.78 10.55 17.69
N MET A 14 11.64 10.81 17.08
CA MET A 14 10.51 9.89 17.10
C MET A 14 10.53 9.17 15.77
N GLY A 15 11.07 7.96 15.80
CA GLY A 15 11.39 7.15 14.62
C GLY A 15 10.24 7.11 13.64
N ALA A 16 10.49 7.56 12.41
CA ALA A 16 9.60 7.30 11.31
C ALA A 16 9.44 5.80 11.18
N ASN A 17 8.23 5.31 11.43
CA ASN A 17 7.89 3.92 11.21
C ASN A 17 7.89 3.69 9.70
N LYS A 18 9.08 3.38 9.17
CA LYS A 18 9.31 2.97 7.79
C LYS A 18 8.29 1.88 7.51
N ILE A 19 7.42 2.06 6.52
CA ILE A 19 6.39 1.06 6.22
C ILE A 19 7.10 -0.24 5.86
N PRO A 20 7.00 -1.33 6.65
CA PRO A 20 7.22 -2.64 6.09
C PRO A 20 6.07 -2.86 5.12
N ASN A 21 6.34 -3.22 3.86
CA ASN A 21 5.32 -3.66 2.89
C ASN A 21 4.26 -4.50 3.63
N LYS A 22 3.08 -3.93 3.88
CA LYS A 22 2.09 -4.55 4.76
C LYS A 22 0.79 -4.76 4.01
N ALA A 23 0.53 -6.05 3.83
CA ALA A 23 -0.73 -6.70 3.49
C ALA A 23 -1.36 -6.19 2.20
N ASP A 24 -0.89 -6.76 1.10
CA ASP A 24 -1.67 -6.87 -0.14
C ASP A 24 -3.04 -7.46 0.22
N SER A 25 -4.10 -6.70 -0.05
CA SER A 25 -5.47 -7.14 0.23
C SER A 25 -5.87 -8.00 -0.96
N SER A 26 -5.47 -9.26 -0.90
CA SER A 26 -5.68 -10.21 -1.98
C SER A 26 -7.10 -10.78 -1.91
N GLU A 27 -7.89 -10.62 -2.98
CA GLU A 27 -9.20 -11.25 -3.10
C GLU A 27 -9.11 -12.53 -3.92
N GLU A 28 -9.54 -13.64 -3.32
CA GLU A 28 -9.60 -14.94 -3.96
C GLU A 28 -10.94 -15.11 -4.69
N LEU A 29 -10.87 -15.23 -6.02
CA LEU A 29 -12.03 -15.47 -6.88
C LEU A 29 -11.97 -16.88 -7.49
N TYR A 30 -13.10 -17.57 -7.46
CA TYR A 30 -13.27 -18.87 -8.10
C TYR A 30 -14.32 -18.75 -9.20
N GLU A 31 -14.09 -19.35 -10.36
CA GLU A 31 -14.97 -19.25 -11.53
C GLU A 31 -15.06 -20.57 -12.29
N CYS A 32 -16.24 -20.95 -12.76
CA CYS A 32 -16.39 -22.13 -13.61
C CYS A 32 -15.94 -21.85 -15.05
N ARG A 33 -15.00 -22.64 -15.57
CA ARG A 33 -14.52 -22.52 -16.97
C ARG A 33 -15.53 -22.92 -18.03
N ASN A 34 -16.57 -23.68 -17.67
CA ASN A 34 -17.59 -24.11 -18.62
C ASN A 34 -18.68 -23.06 -18.84
N CYS A 35 -19.14 -22.42 -17.77
CA CYS A 35 -20.28 -21.51 -17.83
C CYS A 35 -19.98 -20.06 -17.41
N GLY A 36 -18.78 -19.79 -16.86
CA GLY A 36 -18.39 -18.46 -16.38
C GLY A 36 -19.02 -18.04 -15.06
N GLU A 37 -19.61 -18.97 -14.30
CA GLU A 37 -20.26 -18.65 -13.02
C GLU A 37 -19.22 -18.43 -11.93
N ASN A 38 -19.38 -17.38 -11.12
CA ASN A 38 -18.56 -17.16 -9.93
C ASN A 38 -18.94 -18.14 -8.82
N LEU A 39 -17.94 -18.85 -8.31
CA LEU A 39 -18.10 -19.87 -7.29
C LEU A 39 -17.55 -19.37 -5.95
N PRO A 40 -18.11 -19.83 -4.82
CA PRO A 40 -17.48 -19.62 -3.53
C PRO A 40 -16.21 -20.48 -3.41
N LYS A 41 -15.33 -20.10 -2.47
CA LYS A 41 -14.19 -20.93 -2.09
C LYS A 41 -14.66 -22.31 -1.64
N ASP A 42 -13.85 -23.33 -1.92
CA ASP A 42 -14.12 -24.73 -1.58
C ASP A 42 -15.23 -25.42 -2.39
N VAL A 43 -15.48 -24.98 -3.64
CA VAL A 43 -16.40 -25.66 -4.56
C VAL A 43 -15.63 -26.46 -5.61
N ASP A 44 -15.72 -27.79 -5.52
CA ASP A 44 -15.16 -28.73 -6.50
C ASP A 44 -16.03 -28.92 -7.75
N GLU A 45 -17.33 -28.61 -7.67
CA GLU A 45 -18.29 -28.79 -8.77
C GLU A 45 -19.21 -27.59 -8.90
N CYS A 46 -19.28 -27.03 -10.12
CA CYS A 46 -20.16 -25.90 -10.39
C CYS A 46 -21.64 -26.31 -10.23
N PRO A 47 -22.42 -25.68 -9.33
CA PRO A 47 -23.83 -26.01 -9.12
C PRO A 47 -24.72 -25.66 -10.33
N ASN A 48 -24.23 -24.81 -11.23
CA ASN A 48 -24.97 -24.36 -12.41
C ASN A 48 -24.87 -25.38 -13.57
N CYS A 49 -23.65 -25.85 -13.87
CA CYS A 49 -23.40 -26.73 -15.02
C CYS A 49 -22.91 -28.14 -14.66
N ASN A 50 -22.76 -28.48 -13.37
CA ASN A 50 -22.30 -29.78 -12.86
C ASN A 50 -20.94 -30.21 -13.45
N ARG A 51 -20.06 -29.23 -13.66
CA ARG A 51 -18.69 -29.44 -14.16
C ARG A 51 -17.70 -29.16 -13.05
N GLN A 52 -16.64 -29.97 -13.01
CA GLN A 52 -15.55 -29.87 -12.03
C GLN A 52 -14.43 -28.92 -12.48
N GLU A 53 -14.65 -28.20 -13.58
CA GLU A 53 -13.63 -27.31 -14.17
C GLU A 53 -13.76 -25.91 -13.57
N VAL A 54 -13.09 -25.70 -12.42
CA VAL A 54 -13.05 -24.43 -11.69
C VAL A 54 -11.66 -23.78 -11.83
N ALA A 55 -11.64 -22.50 -12.16
CA ALA A 55 -10.46 -21.65 -12.17
C ALA A 55 -10.37 -20.85 -10.87
N TYR A 56 -9.14 -20.64 -10.42
CA TYR A 56 -8.81 -19.84 -9.26
C TYR A 56 -7.99 -18.62 -9.71
N TYR A 57 -8.40 -17.44 -9.25
CA TYR A 57 -7.74 -16.18 -9.51
C TYR A 57 -7.48 -15.47 -8.20
N VAL A 58 -6.31 -14.87 -8.11
CA VAL A 58 -5.89 -14.05 -6.98
C VAL A 58 -5.81 -12.63 -7.50
N LEU A 59 -6.77 -11.81 -7.12
CA LEU A 59 -6.73 -10.39 -7.41
C LEU A 59 -5.95 -9.72 -6.28
N GLU A 60 -4.70 -9.37 -6.56
CA GLU A 60 -3.95 -8.44 -5.74
C GLU A 60 -4.63 -7.08 -5.89
N MET A 61 -5.61 -6.81 -5.03
CA MET A 61 -6.23 -5.50 -4.93
C MET A 61 -5.23 -4.65 -4.17
N GLY A 62 -4.28 -4.08 -4.92
CA GLY A 62 -3.43 -3.02 -4.42
C GLY A 62 -4.33 -2.03 -3.70
N SER A 63 -4.22 -2.00 -2.38
CA SER A 63 -5.08 -1.13 -1.57
C SER A 63 -4.91 0.28 -2.09
N SER A 64 -5.98 1.07 -2.11
CA SER A 64 -5.90 2.50 -2.45
C SER A 64 -5.12 3.21 -1.34
N GLU A 65 -3.80 3.01 -1.32
CA GLU A 65 -2.92 3.48 -0.28
C GLU A 65 -2.36 4.83 -0.71
N GLU A 66 -2.75 5.84 0.06
CA GLU A 66 -2.17 7.17 -0.05
C GLU A 66 -0.71 7.10 0.38
N LEU A 67 0.19 7.13 -0.61
CA LEU A 67 1.62 6.96 -0.40
C LEU A 67 2.34 8.28 -0.61
N TYR A 68 3.15 8.66 0.37
CA TYR A 68 3.99 9.84 0.37
C TYR A 68 5.45 9.42 0.22
N GLU A 69 6.15 9.90 -0.81
CA GLU A 69 7.55 9.58 -1.06
C GLU A 69 8.43 10.84 -1.03
N CYS A 70 9.50 10.82 -0.25
CA CYS A 70 10.50 11.89 -0.30
C CYS A 70 11.40 11.73 -1.53
N ARG A 71 11.38 12.71 -2.44
CA ARG A 71 12.21 12.71 -3.66
C ARG A 71 13.72 12.78 -3.39
N ASN A 72 14.11 13.19 -2.19
CA ASN A 72 15.52 13.33 -1.83
C ASN A 72 16.14 12.05 -1.29
N CYS A 73 15.42 11.30 -0.44
CA CYS A 73 15.96 10.10 0.21
C CYS A 73 15.24 8.80 -0.18
N GLY A 74 14.17 8.88 -0.99
CA GLY A 74 13.34 7.73 -1.38
C GLY A 74 12.53 7.13 -0.23
N GLY A 75 12.37 7.86 0.89
CA GLY A 75 11.58 7.39 2.02
C GLY A 75 10.10 7.38 1.68
N LYS A 76 9.40 6.28 1.96
CA LYS A 76 7.97 6.11 1.70
C LYS A 76 7.18 6.07 3.02
N TYR A 77 6.04 6.74 3.04
CA TYR A 77 5.21 6.95 4.23
C TYR A 77 3.72 6.90 3.89
N THR A 78 2.88 6.46 4.82
CA THR A 78 1.40 6.40 4.66
C THR A 78 0.71 7.63 5.26
N MET A 79 1.50 8.63 5.67
CA MET A 79 1.03 9.82 6.34
C MET A 79 1.70 11.04 5.70
N ASN A 80 0.96 12.15 5.67
CA ASN A 80 1.50 13.41 5.18
C ASN A 80 2.44 14.04 6.22
N PHE A 81 3.61 14.50 5.77
CA PHE A 81 4.56 15.25 6.57
C PHE A 81 5.01 16.49 5.82
N ASN A 82 5.10 17.63 6.51
CA ASN A 82 5.67 18.86 5.93
C ASN A 82 7.18 18.72 5.65
N ASN A 83 7.88 17.88 6.42
CA ASN A 83 9.29 17.58 6.29
C ASN A 83 9.51 16.07 6.37
N CYS A 84 10.33 15.52 5.50
CA CYS A 84 10.72 14.12 5.50
C CYS A 84 11.34 13.77 6.85
N PRO A 85 10.81 12.82 7.62
CA PRO A 85 11.35 12.48 8.93
C PRO A 85 12.69 11.72 8.83
N ASN A 86 13.09 11.27 7.64
CA ASN A 86 14.40 10.64 7.41
C ASN A 86 15.51 11.66 7.08
N CYS A 87 15.23 12.67 6.26
CA CYS A 87 16.26 13.61 5.78
C CYS A 87 15.95 15.10 6.02
N GLY A 88 14.82 15.43 6.64
CA GLY A 88 14.39 16.79 6.98
C GLY A 88 13.85 17.63 5.81
N ARG A 89 13.90 17.14 4.56
CA ARG A 89 13.50 17.92 3.37
C ARG A 89 11.99 17.99 3.15
N GLN A 90 11.53 19.08 2.56
CA GLN A 90 10.10 19.31 2.27
C GLN A 90 9.66 18.77 0.89
N GLU A 91 10.49 17.94 0.27
CA GLU A 91 10.30 17.45 -1.09
C GLU A 91 9.55 16.11 -1.07
N ILE A 92 8.26 16.15 -0.70
CA ILE A 92 7.38 14.98 -0.59
C ILE A 92 6.43 14.92 -1.78
N ALA A 93 6.47 13.81 -2.53
CA ALA A 93 5.51 13.47 -3.57
C ALA A 93 4.36 12.66 -2.97
N TYR A 94 3.15 12.91 -3.45
CA TYR A 94 1.94 12.19 -3.05
C TYR A 94 1.43 11.36 -4.22
N TYR A 95 1.12 10.10 -3.93
CA TYR A 95 0.56 9.14 -4.86
C TYR A 95 -0.74 8.60 -4.28
N ARG A 96 -1.73 8.49 -5.15
CA ARG A 96 -3.00 7.82 -4.89
C ARG A 96 -3.21 6.83 -6.02
N PHE A 97 -3.44 5.58 -5.66
CA PHE A 97 -3.67 4.47 -6.59
C PHE A 97 -5.15 4.12 -6.63
#